data_AF-Q4TG07-F1
#
_entry.id   AF-Q4TG07-F1
#
_cell.length_a   1.000
_cell.length_b   1.000
_cell.length_c   1.000
_cell.angle_alpha   90.00
_cell.angle_beta   90.00
_cell.angle_gamma   90.00
#
_symmetry.space_group_name_H-M   'P 1'
#
loop_
_entity.id
_entity.type
_entity.pdbx_description
1 polymer ?
#
loop_
_entity_poly.entity_id
_entity_poly.type
_entity_poly.pdbx_seq_one_letter_code
_entity_poly.pdbx_strand_id
1 'polypeptide(L)'
;PQQAPGPGPADQSGRVGQTGGRRYKLRARPAEFSAMGEYLETFSQKLGNIDRIAQRILKEQSEYLTELREYGTVYSSWAECEEELQRPLEGVAGCVATCCRALEDQSESMSQDFLPVLREYVLYIESMKNVLRKRDQTQAEYEGRLEAAVQRRQEERTPIPAEVEKCQDKVECFNADLKADWERWQSNKRHDFKQLLTGMADKNISYYEKVRGEEAEWRELRLTAQTW
;
A
#
# COMPACT_ATOMS: atom_id res chain seq x y z
N PRO A 1 -14.91 61.94 59.07
CA PRO A 1 -14.06 60.75 58.86
C PRO A 1 -14.82 59.68 58.07
N GLN A 2 -14.52 59.54 56.78
CA GLN A 2 -15.16 58.58 55.87
C GLN A 2 -14.66 57.16 56.17
N GLN A 3 -15.59 56.23 56.41
CA GLN A 3 -15.33 54.79 56.55
C GLN A 3 -15.55 54.11 55.19
N ALA A 4 -14.50 53.47 54.66
CA ALA A 4 -14.60 52.58 53.50
C ALA A 4 -15.03 51.17 53.95
N PRO A 5 -15.95 50.49 53.24
CA PRO A 5 -16.30 49.11 53.54
C PRO A 5 -15.29 48.16 52.88
N GLY A 6 -14.67 47.28 53.66
CA GLY A 6 -13.89 46.16 53.15
C GLY A 6 -14.83 45.02 52.70
N PRO A 7 -14.61 44.38 51.53
CA PRO A 7 -15.35 43.21 51.15
C PRO A 7 -14.71 41.95 51.74
N GLY A 8 -15.58 41.03 52.18
CA GLY A 8 -15.28 39.81 52.92
C GLY A 8 -14.72 38.64 52.10
N PRO A 9 -14.75 37.41 52.67
CA PRO A 9 -13.98 36.28 52.18
C PRO A 9 -14.72 35.51 51.09
N ALA A 10 -13.99 35.05 50.07
CA ALA A 10 -14.52 34.11 49.08
C ALA A 10 -13.44 33.11 48.65
N ASP A 11 -13.69 31.87 49.09
CA ASP A 11 -13.68 30.64 48.29
C ASP A 11 -12.34 30.02 47.86
N GLN A 12 -11.96 28.98 48.61
CA GLN A 12 -11.12 27.88 48.13
C GLN A 12 -11.95 27.07 47.11
N SER A 13 -11.66 27.26 45.83
CA SER A 13 -12.06 26.29 44.81
C SER A 13 -10.92 26.07 43.81
N GLY A 14 -10.57 24.80 43.65
CA GLY A 14 -9.36 24.34 42.97
C GLY A 14 -9.23 24.81 41.52
N ARG A 15 -7.99 25.10 41.12
CA ARG A 15 -7.59 25.00 39.72
C ARG A 15 -6.71 23.77 39.53
N VAL A 16 -7.41 22.68 39.27
CA VAL A 16 -6.91 21.53 38.51
C VAL A 16 -6.41 22.02 37.15
N GLY A 17 -5.37 21.35 36.67
CA GLY A 17 -4.49 21.80 35.58
C GLY A 17 -5.18 22.24 34.29
N GLN A 18 -4.66 23.32 33.73
CA GLN A 18 -4.65 23.54 32.29
C GLN A 18 -3.20 23.67 31.84
N THR A 19 -2.54 22.52 31.69
CA THR A 19 -1.41 22.40 30.76
C THR A 19 -1.98 22.45 29.35
N GLY A 20 -2.32 23.65 28.89
CA GLY A 20 -2.56 23.91 27.48
C GLY A 20 -1.29 23.54 26.71
N GLY A 21 -1.36 22.45 25.95
CA GLY A 21 -0.20 21.91 25.23
C GLY A 21 0.40 22.96 24.30
N ARG A 22 1.56 23.51 24.66
CA ARG A 22 2.37 24.31 23.75
C ARG A 22 2.79 23.37 22.61
N ARG A 23 2.18 23.51 21.43
CA ARG A 23 2.64 22.82 20.21
C ARG A 23 4.01 23.38 19.84
N TYR A 24 5.06 22.68 20.24
CA TYR A 24 6.41 22.99 19.79
C TYR A 24 6.53 22.66 18.29
N LYS A 25 7.22 23.51 17.54
CA LYS A 25 7.48 23.30 16.11
C LYS A 25 8.87 22.73 15.95
N LEU A 26 8.99 21.65 15.17
CA LEU A 26 10.29 21.09 14.78
C LEU A 26 11.11 22.14 14.04
N ARG A 27 12.37 22.36 14.43
CA ARG A 27 13.23 23.36 13.77
C ARG A 27 13.69 22.91 12.40
N ALA A 28 14.29 21.72 12.32
CA ALA A 28 14.73 21.12 11.06
C ALA A 28 14.78 19.60 11.19
N ARG A 29 14.16 18.90 10.24
CA ARG A 29 14.21 17.45 10.19
C ARG A 29 15.59 17.00 9.71
N PRO A 30 16.27 16.07 10.42
CA PRO A 30 17.52 15.50 9.92
C PRO A 30 17.30 14.83 8.56
N ALA A 31 18.28 14.98 7.66
CA ALA A 31 18.16 14.60 6.24
C ALA A 31 17.73 13.13 6.04
N GLU A 32 18.21 12.22 6.87
CA GLU A 32 17.85 10.79 6.83
C GLU A 32 16.33 10.56 6.95
N PHE A 33 15.65 11.26 7.86
CA PHE A 33 14.22 11.09 8.07
C PHE A 33 13.38 11.85 7.02
N SER A 34 13.94 12.92 6.45
CA SER A 34 13.33 13.60 5.30
C SER A 34 13.32 12.65 4.10
N ALA A 35 14.47 12.01 3.82
CA ALA A 35 14.60 11.00 2.77
C ALA A 35 13.66 9.80 2.99
N MET A 36 13.48 9.33 4.24
CA MET A 36 12.48 8.29 4.54
C MET A 36 11.06 8.73 4.16
N GLY A 37 10.68 9.97 4.50
CA GLY A 37 9.35 10.52 4.18
C GLY A 37 9.11 10.65 2.68
N GLU A 38 10.08 11.20 1.95
CA GLU A 38 10.04 11.33 0.49
C GLU A 38 9.98 9.98 -0.22
N TYR A 39 10.74 9.00 0.29
CA TYR A 39 10.69 7.63 -0.22
C TYR A 39 9.30 7.01 -0.01
N LEU A 40 8.74 7.10 1.20
CA LEU A 40 7.41 6.56 1.51
C LEU A 40 6.33 7.19 0.63
N GLU A 41 6.42 8.49 0.37
CA GLU A 41 5.49 9.19 -0.51
C GLU A 41 5.61 8.70 -1.96
N THR A 42 6.82 8.69 -2.50
CA THR A 42 7.09 8.21 -3.86
C THR A 42 6.67 6.75 -4.03
N PHE A 43 6.95 5.92 -3.03
CA PHE A 43 6.59 4.50 -3.07
C PHE A 43 5.08 4.31 -3.03
N SER A 44 4.37 5.05 -2.17
CA SER A 44 2.90 5.07 -2.14
C SER A 44 2.28 5.41 -3.49
N GLN A 45 2.82 6.43 -4.17
CA GLN A 45 2.35 6.85 -5.49
C GLN A 45 2.58 5.77 -6.54
N LYS A 46 3.74 5.11 -6.51
CA LYS A 46 4.05 3.98 -7.41
C LYS A 46 3.11 2.81 -7.20
N LEU A 47 2.82 2.42 -5.95
CA LEU A 47 1.86 1.35 -5.68
C LEU A 47 0.45 1.71 -6.15
N GLY A 48 0.02 2.96 -5.94
CA GLY A 48 -1.26 3.44 -6.46
C GLY A 48 -1.34 3.41 -7.99
N ASN A 49 -0.23 3.68 -8.69
CA ASN A 49 -0.20 3.56 -10.16
C ASN A 49 -0.28 2.09 -10.60
N ILE A 50 0.42 1.18 -9.92
CA ILE A 50 0.36 -0.25 -10.24
C ILE A 50 -1.06 -0.79 -10.01
N ASP A 51 -1.71 -0.47 -8.88
CA ASP A 51 -3.08 -0.89 -8.60
C ASP A 51 -4.06 -0.41 -9.68
N ARG A 52 -3.97 0.87 -10.10
CA ARG A 52 -4.82 1.39 -11.19
C ARG A 52 -4.60 0.68 -12.52
N ILE A 53 -3.35 0.40 -12.87
CA ILE A 53 -3.03 -0.34 -14.11
C ILE A 53 -3.58 -1.76 -14.02
N ALA A 54 -3.36 -2.46 -12.90
CA ALA A 54 -3.86 -3.82 -12.70
C ALA A 54 -5.40 -3.87 -12.75
N GLN A 55 -6.10 -2.93 -12.12
CA GLN A 55 -7.56 -2.83 -12.20
C GLN A 55 -8.04 -2.58 -13.64
N ARG A 56 -7.34 -1.74 -14.40
CA ARG A 56 -7.66 -1.50 -15.81
C ARG A 56 -7.48 -2.77 -16.65
N ILE A 57 -6.39 -3.52 -16.43
CA ILE A 57 -6.15 -4.80 -17.11
C ILE A 57 -7.27 -5.79 -16.76
N LEU A 58 -7.65 -5.93 -15.49
CA LEU A 58 -8.75 -6.81 -15.08
C LEU A 58 -10.08 -6.44 -15.76
N LYS A 59 -10.36 -5.13 -15.89
CA LYS A 59 -11.55 -4.65 -16.58
C LYS A 59 -11.52 -5.05 -18.06
N GLU A 60 -10.42 -4.77 -18.75
CA GLU A 60 -10.24 -5.12 -20.17
C GLU A 60 -10.30 -6.65 -20.38
N GLN A 61 -9.72 -7.44 -19.48
CA GLN A 61 -9.79 -8.91 -19.50
C GLN A 61 -11.23 -9.42 -19.29
N SER A 62 -12.01 -8.79 -18.40
CA SER A 62 -13.41 -9.15 -18.17
C SER A 62 -14.30 -8.82 -19.38
N GLU A 63 -14.05 -7.69 -20.05
CA GLU A 63 -14.74 -7.30 -21.28
C GLU A 63 -14.42 -8.32 -22.39
N TYR A 64 -13.13 -8.62 -22.59
CA TYR A 64 -12.68 -9.62 -23.57
C TYR A 64 -13.24 -11.02 -23.30
N LEU A 65 -13.28 -11.46 -22.04
CA LEU A 65 -13.86 -12.74 -21.65
C LEU A 65 -15.34 -12.85 -22.04
N THR A 66 -16.09 -11.74 -21.96
CA THR A 66 -17.50 -11.71 -22.34
C THR A 66 -17.66 -11.97 -23.84
N GLU A 67 -16.88 -11.28 -24.67
CA GLU A 67 -16.85 -11.49 -26.12
C GLU A 67 -16.44 -12.92 -26.49
N LEU A 68 -15.43 -13.47 -25.80
CA LEU A 68 -14.95 -14.82 -26.06
C LEU A 68 -16.03 -15.89 -25.79
N ARG A 69 -16.82 -15.72 -24.72
CA ARG A 69 -17.95 -16.61 -24.40
C ARG A 69 -19.07 -16.53 -25.45
N GLU A 70 -19.33 -15.34 -25.99
CA GLU A 70 -20.27 -15.18 -27.10
C GLU A 70 -19.80 -15.96 -28.34
N TYR A 71 -18.52 -15.86 -28.69
CA TYR A 71 -17.95 -16.65 -29.80
C TYR A 71 -18.10 -18.16 -29.57
N GLY A 72 -17.78 -18.65 -28.37
CA GLY A 72 -17.94 -20.07 -28.04
C GLY A 72 -19.37 -20.55 -28.22
N THR A 73 -20.35 -19.71 -27.87
CA THR A 73 -21.78 -19.99 -28.06
C THR A 73 -22.16 -20.05 -29.54
N VAL A 74 -21.65 -19.11 -30.35
CA VAL A 74 -21.89 -19.09 -31.80
C VAL A 74 -21.33 -20.35 -32.48
N TYR A 75 -20.08 -20.73 -32.18
CA TYR A 75 -19.48 -21.95 -32.74
C TYR A 75 -20.23 -23.21 -32.33
N SER A 76 -20.71 -23.28 -31.09
CA SER A 76 -21.54 -24.40 -30.62
C SER A 76 -22.86 -24.48 -31.39
N SER A 77 -23.54 -23.34 -31.59
CA SER A 77 -24.79 -23.29 -32.37
C SER A 77 -24.59 -23.67 -33.84
N TRP A 78 -23.47 -23.29 -34.46
CA TRP A 78 -23.17 -23.72 -35.82
C TRP A 78 -22.89 -25.21 -35.91
N ALA A 79 -22.19 -25.78 -34.92
CA ALA A 79 -21.93 -27.21 -34.87
C ALA A 79 -23.21 -28.05 -34.83
N GLU A 80 -24.27 -27.54 -34.18
CA GLU A 80 -25.59 -28.19 -34.14
C GLU A 80 -26.34 -28.16 -35.48
N CYS A 81 -26.04 -27.17 -36.34
CA CYS A 81 -26.73 -26.97 -37.62
C CYS A 81 -26.00 -27.60 -38.82
N GLU A 82 -24.68 -27.73 -38.75
CA GLU A 82 -23.82 -28.13 -39.87
C GLU A 82 -23.21 -29.53 -39.64
N GLU A 83 -23.91 -30.58 -40.07
CA GLU A 83 -23.50 -31.98 -39.81
C GLU A 83 -22.09 -32.31 -40.35
N GLU A 84 -21.71 -31.79 -41.53
CA GLU A 84 -20.40 -32.06 -42.14
C GLU A 84 -19.25 -31.32 -41.42
N LEU A 85 -19.53 -30.18 -40.79
CA LEU A 85 -18.55 -29.33 -40.09
C LEU A 85 -18.68 -29.41 -38.57
N GLN A 86 -19.55 -30.27 -38.04
CA GLN A 86 -19.85 -30.37 -36.62
C GLN A 86 -18.58 -30.54 -35.78
N ARG A 87 -17.77 -31.56 -36.09
CA ARG A 87 -16.56 -31.88 -35.32
C ARG A 87 -15.54 -30.72 -35.27
N PRO A 88 -15.15 -30.07 -36.39
CA PRO A 88 -14.25 -28.94 -36.30
C PRO A 88 -14.84 -27.73 -35.58
N LEU A 89 -16.15 -27.47 -35.71
CA LEU A 89 -16.82 -26.38 -34.98
C LEU A 89 -16.90 -26.64 -33.47
N GLU A 90 -17.18 -27.89 -33.05
CA GLU A 90 -17.09 -28.32 -31.65
C GLU A 90 -15.67 -28.16 -31.10
N GLY A 91 -14.65 -28.50 -31.91
CA GLY A 91 -13.25 -28.28 -31.55
C GLY A 91 -12.95 -26.82 -31.29
N VAL A 92 -13.39 -25.91 -32.17
CA VAL A 92 -13.23 -24.45 -31.96
C VAL A 92 -13.96 -23.98 -30.71
N ALA A 93 -15.20 -24.41 -30.49
CA ALA A 93 -15.96 -24.07 -29.27
C ALA A 93 -15.24 -24.56 -28.00
N GLY A 94 -14.66 -25.75 -28.03
CA GLY A 94 -13.84 -26.33 -26.97
C GLY A 94 -12.58 -25.48 -26.67
N CYS A 95 -11.82 -25.12 -27.70
CA CYS A 95 -10.65 -24.25 -27.57
C CYS A 95 -11.02 -22.90 -26.95
N VAL A 96 -12.11 -22.29 -27.42
CA VAL A 96 -12.62 -21.03 -26.87
C VAL A 96 -12.98 -21.17 -25.39
N ALA A 97 -13.66 -22.25 -25.00
CA ALA A 97 -13.98 -22.52 -23.60
C ALA A 97 -12.73 -22.70 -22.73
N THR A 98 -11.68 -23.34 -23.24
CA THR A 98 -10.39 -23.45 -22.54
C THR A 98 -9.72 -22.10 -22.37
N CYS A 99 -9.69 -21.27 -23.43
CA CYS A 99 -9.17 -19.90 -23.35
C CYS A 99 -9.92 -19.05 -22.30
N CYS A 100 -11.26 -19.15 -22.26
CA CYS A 100 -12.08 -18.49 -21.24
C CYS A 100 -11.66 -18.90 -19.83
N ARG A 101 -11.56 -20.21 -19.56
CA ARG A 101 -11.13 -20.72 -18.24
C ARG A 101 -9.73 -20.25 -17.88
N ALA A 102 -8.78 -20.30 -18.82
CA ALA A 102 -7.43 -19.84 -18.57
C ALA A 102 -7.37 -18.34 -18.23
N LEU A 103 -8.18 -17.52 -18.92
CA LEU A 103 -8.28 -16.08 -18.67
C LEU A 103 -8.95 -15.77 -17.33
N GLU A 104 -9.98 -16.53 -16.95
CA GLU A 104 -10.63 -16.47 -15.64
C GLU A 104 -9.64 -16.77 -14.52
N ASP A 105 -8.90 -17.89 -14.60
CA ASP A 105 -7.88 -18.28 -13.63
C ASP A 105 -6.82 -17.17 -13.45
N GLN A 106 -6.37 -16.57 -14.56
CA GLN A 106 -5.37 -15.50 -14.53
C GLN A 106 -5.94 -14.23 -13.87
N SER A 107 -7.17 -13.86 -14.22
CA SER A 107 -7.86 -12.68 -13.67
C SER A 107 -8.15 -12.85 -12.18
N GLU A 108 -8.53 -14.05 -11.76
CA GLU A 108 -8.75 -14.40 -10.36
C GLU A 108 -7.45 -14.31 -9.56
N SER A 109 -6.35 -14.89 -10.05
CA SER A 109 -5.06 -14.81 -9.38
C SER A 109 -4.56 -13.35 -9.24
N MET A 110 -4.74 -12.52 -10.27
CA MET A 110 -4.41 -11.09 -10.15
C MET A 110 -5.30 -10.36 -9.11
N SER A 111 -6.57 -10.76 -8.99
CA SER A 111 -7.52 -10.16 -8.05
C SER A 111 -7.33 -10.61 -6.61
N GLN A 112 -7.00 -11.88 -6.38
CA GLN A 112 -6.95 -12.52 -5.06
C GLN A 112 -5.53 -12.61 -4.48
N ASP A 113 -4.50 -12.75 -5.34
CA ASP A 113 -3.12 -12.92 -4.87
C ASP A 113 -2.32 -11.61 -4.99
N PHE A 114 -2.45 -10.91 -6.13
CA PHE A 114 -1.59 -9.76 -6.43
C PHE A 114 -2.09 -8.46 -5.79
N LEU A 115 -3.33 -8.06 -6.08
CA LEU A 115 -3.90 -6.78 -5.62
C LEU A 115 -3.96 -6.64 -4.08
N PRO A 116 -4.32 -7.67 -3.29
CA PRO A 116 -4.39 -7.54 -1.85
C PRO A 116 -3.03 -7.19 -1.22
N VAL A 117 -1.95 -7.82 -1.67
CA VAL A 117 -0.59 -7.54 -1.17
C VAL A 117 -0.20 -6.08 -1.44
N LEU A 118 -0.53 -5.52 -2.61
CA LEU A 118 -0.27 -4.10 -2.89
C LEU A 118 -1.02 -3.19 -1.91
N ARG A 119 -2.29 -3.50 -1.62
CA ARG A 119 -3.13 -2.71 -0.71
C ARG A 119 -2.63 -2.80 0.72
N GLU A 120 -2.20 -3.97 1.17
CA GLU A 120 -1.55 -4.16 2.47
C GLU A 120 -0.26 -3.33 2.58
N TYR A 121 0.55 -3.28 1.52
CA TYR A 121 1.75 -2.44 1.49
C TYR A 121 1.43 -0.95 1.52
N VAL A 122 0.32 -0.49 0.92
CA VAL A 122 -0.15 0.89 1.08
C VAL A 122 -0.49 1.19 2.54
N LEU A 123 -1.21 0.30 3.23
CA LEU A 123 -1.52 0.45 4.65
C LEU A 123 -0.25 0.44 5.52
N TYR A 124 0.74 -0.40 5.17
CA TYR A 124 2.02 -0.42 5.87
C TYR A 124 2.79 0.89 5.71
N ILE A 125 2.80 1.46 4.50
CA ILE A 125 3.39 2.79 4.25
C ILE A 125 2.71 3.87 5.09
N GLU A 126 1.38 3.82 5.22
CA GLU A 126 0.64 4.75 6.09
C GLU A 126 1.05 4.62 7.56
N SER A 127 1.21 3.38 8.04
CA SER A 127 1.73 3.10 9.39
C SER A 127 3.13 3.70 9.59
N MET A 128 4.06 3.47 8.67
CA MET A 128 5.41 4.06 8.73
C MET A 128 5.39 5.58 8.70
N LYS A 129 4.53 6.19 7.87
CA LYS A 129 4.32 7.64 7.85
C LYS A 129 3.82 8.15 9.21
N ASN A 130 2.93 7.41 9.88
CA ASN A 130 2.44 7.76 11.22
C ASN A 130 3.53 7.67 12.29
N VAL A 131 4.35 6.62 12.28
CA VAL A 131 5.50 6.50 13.20
C VAL A 131 6.47 7.66 12.99
N LEU A 132 6.75 7.98 11.74
CA LEU A 132 7.64 9.07 11.35
C LEU A 132 7.09 10.46 11.77
N ARG A 133 5.76 10.68 11.73
CA ARG A 133 5.10 11.87 12.30
C ARG A 133 5.19 11.91 13.82
N LYS A 134 4.98 10.76 14.49
CA LYS A 134 5.10 10.66 15.95
C LYS A 134 6.52 10.99 16.41
N ARG A 135 7.53 10.52 15.67
CA ARG A 135 8.93 10.89 15.89
C ARG A 135 9.11 12.41 15.87
N ASP A 136 8.64 13.08 14.82
CA ASP A 136 8.79 14.53 14.69
C ASP A 136 8.10 15.28 15.84
N GLN A 137 6.96 14.78 16.31
CA GLN A 137 6.29 15.34 17.49
C GLN A 137 7.17 15.20 18.74
N THR A 138 7.72 14.02 19.01
CA THR A 138 8.63 13.79 20.15
C THR A 138 9.88 14.66 20.05
N GLN A 139 10.45 14.81 18.86
CA GLN A 139 11.59 15.69 18.59
C GLN A 139 11.27 17.15 18.88
N ALA A 140 10.12 17.65 18.41
CA ALA A 140 9.71 19.02 18.66
C ALA A 140 9.47 19.30 20.15
N GLU A 141 8.89 18.34 20.88
CA GLU A 141 8.71 18.43 22.33
C GLU A 141 10.05 18.52 23.08
N TYR A 142 11.05 17.73 22.66
CA TYR A 142 12.41 17.82 23.19
C TYR A 142 13.06 19.18 22.91
N GLU A 143 13.05 19.63 21.66
CA GLU A 143 13.63 20.92 21.24
C GLU A 143 13.01 22.08 22.03
N GLY A 144 11.69 22.07 22.21
CA GLY A 144 10.97 23.06 22.97
C GLY A 144 11.33 23.11 24.46
N ARG A 145 11.48 21.94 25.09
CA ARG A 145 11.90 21.83 26.50
C ARG A 145 13.36 22.27 26.68
N LEU A 146 14.22 21.90 25.74
CA LEU A 146 15.62 22.29 25.72
C LEU A 146 15.75 23.82 25.61
N GLU A 147 15.03 24.45 24.68
CA GLU A 147 15.03 25.91 24.52
C GLU A 147 14.58 26.63 25.80
N ALA A 148 13.49 26.18 26.42
CA ALA A 148 13.02 26.76 27.67
C ALA A 148 14.03 26.60 28.81
N ALA A 149 14.73 25.47 28.88
CA ALA A 149 15.79 25.24 29.86
C ALA A 149 17.03 26.12 29.61
N VAL A 150 17.43 26.27 28.36
CA VAL A 150 18.55 27.14 27.96
C VAL A 150 18.24 28.61 28.30
N GLN A 151 17.02 29.07 28.06
CA GLN A 151 16.59 30.42 28.41
C GLN A 151 16.66 30.66 29.92
N ARG A 152 16.10 29.75 30.74
CA ARG A 152 16.19 29.85 32.21
C ARG A 152 17.63 29.83 32.72
N ARG A 153 18.51 29.04 32.10
CA ARG A 153 19.93 29.02 32.46
C ARG A 153 20.61 30.37 32.20
N GLN A 154 20.23 31.09 31.14
CA GLN A 154 20.79 32.41 30.83
C GLN A 154 20.31 33.48 31.82
N GLU A 155 19.04 33.40 32.23
CA GLU A 155 18.41 34.36 33.15
C GLU A 155 18.79 34.10 34.62
N GLU A 156 18.79 32.85 35.06
CA GLU A 156 18.85 32.45 36.48
C GLU A 156 20.13 31.67 36.85
N ARG A 157 21.04 31.41 35.90
CA ARG A 157 22.22 30.54 36.08
C ARG A 157 21.90 29.12 36.59
N THR A 158 20.68 28.64 36.34
CA THR A 158 20.23 27.31 36.76
C THR A 158 20.79 26.20 35.85
N PRO A 159 21.12 25.02 36.40
CA PRO A 159 21.55 23.86 35.60
C PRO A 159 20.41 23.33 34.73
N ILE A 160 20.75 22.59 33.66
CA ILE A 160 19.74 21.97 32.77
C ILE A 160 18.92 20.96 33.58
N PRO A 161 17.57 21.00 33.52
CA PRO A 161 16.74 20.07 34.28
C PRO A 161 16.89 18.62 33.80
N ALA A 162 16.88 17.66 34.72
CA ALA A 162 16.87 16.23 34.42
C ALA A 162 15.71 15.79 33.50
N GLU A 163 14.61 16.55 33.48
CA GLU A 163 13.48 16.30 32.57
C GLU A 163 13.80 16.56 31.09
N VAL A 164 14.84 17.37 30.80
CA VAL A 164 15.35 17.57 29.43
C VAL A 164 16.19 16.37 29.01
N GLU A 165 17.07 15.88 29.90
CA GLU A 165 17.89 14.68 29.69
C GLU A 165 17.03 13.43 29.45
N LYS A 166 16.01 13.19 30.29
CA LYS A 166 15.03 12.11 30.05
C LYS A 166 14.29 12.26 28.72
N CYS A 167 14.07 13.49 28.25
CA CYS A 167 13.41 13.74 26.98
C CYS A 167 14.34 13.48 25.80
N GLN A 168 15.64 13.76 25.98
CA GLN A 168 16.69 13.41 25.04
C GLN A 168 16.81 11.89 24.88
N ASP A 169 16.92 11.14 25.98
CA ASP A 169 17.01 9.68 25.97
C ASP A 169 15.85 9.04 25.21
N LYS A 170 14.63 9.55 25.42
CA LYS A 170 13.42 9.10 24.71
C LYS A 170 13.51 9.34 23.21
N VAL A 171 13.97 10.51 22.79
CA VAL A 171 14.16 10.84 21.37
C VAL A 171 15.22 9.94 20.75
N GLU A 172 16.33 9.71 21.44
CA GLU A 172 17.41 8.86 20.96
C GLU A 172 16.96 7.40 20.81
N CYS A 173 16.26 6.85 21.81
CA CYS A 173 15.67 5.51 21.72
C CYS A 173 14.67 5.40 20.56
N PHE A 174 13.74 6.36 20.45
CA PHE A 174 12.75 6.36 19.36
C PHE A 174 13.42 6.40 17.99
N ASN A 175 14.48 7.21 17.83
CA ASN A 175 15.24 7.30 16.59
C ASN A 175 15.93 5.97 16.25
N ALA A 176 16.51 5.29 17.25
CA ALA A 176 17.13 3.98 17.06
C ALA A 176 16.11 2.93 16.63
N ASP A 177 14.96 2.86 17.30
CA ASP A 177 13.87 1.93 17.00
C ASP A 177 13.32 2.15 15.59
N LEU A 178 13.03 3.40 15.22
CA LEU A 178 12.54 3.75 13.88
C LEU A 178 13.55 3.36 12.79
N LYS A 179 14.85 3.54 13.03
CA LYS A 179 15.88 3.14 12.05
C LYS A 179 15.93 1.63 11.89
N ALA A 180 15.88 0.88 13.00
CA ALA A 180 15.84 -0.59 12.95
C ALA A 180 14.59 -1.10 12.22
N ASP A 181 13.41 -0.54 12.53
CA ASP A 181 12.16 -0.86 11.84
C ASP A 181 12.23 -0.53 10.34
N TRP A 182 12.82 0.61 10.00
CA TRP A 182 13.02 1.02 8.61
C TRP A 182 13.91 0.03 7.83
N GLU A 183 15.04 -0.39 8.39
CA GLU A 183 15.93 -1.35 7.76
C GLU A 183 15.26 -2.71 7.56
N ARG A 184 14.56 -3.20 8.60
CA ARG A 184 13.79 -4.44 8.54
C ARG A 184 12.72 -4.36 7.46
N TRP A 185 11.96 -3.25 7.43
CA TRP A 185 10.95 -3.04 6.41
C TRP A 185 11.54 -3.03 4.99
N GLN A 186 12.66 -2.34 4.78
CA GLN A 186 13.31 -2.28 3.48
C GLN A 186 13.73 -3.67 2.97
N SER A 187 14.25 -4.51 3.87
CA SER A 187 14.62 -5.89 3.58
C SER A 187 13.40 -6.73 3.20
N ASN A 188 12.38 -6.76 4.06
CA ASN A 188 11.15 -7.53 3.84
C ASN A 188 10.45 -7.12 2.55
N LYS A 189 10.25 -5.81 2.35
CA LYS A 189 9.66 -5.26 1.12
C LYS A 189 10.35 -5.77 -0.14
N ARG A 190 11.69 -5.82 -0.15
CA ARG A 190 12.43 -6.29 -1.33
C ARG A 190 12.13 -7.76 -1.62
N HIS A 191 12.08 -8.58 -0.58
CA HIS A 191 11.76 -9.99 -0.69
C HIS A 191 10.33 -10.21 -1.20
N ASP A 192 9.37 -9.55 -0.55
CA ASP A 192 7.94 -9.73 -0.84
C ASP A 192 7.60 -9.27 -2.26
N PHE A 193 8.10 -8.12 -2.70
CA PHE A 193 7.86 -7.65 -4.07
C PHE A 193 8.53 -8.55 -5.12
N LYS A 194 9.69 -9.14 -4.80
CA LYS A 194 10.31 -10.12 -5.70
C LYS A 194 9.40 -11.33 -5.86
N GLN A 195 8.93 -11.90 -4.76
CA GLN A 195 8.01 -13.05 -4.80
C GLN A 195 6.70 -12.72 -5.51
N LEU A 196 6.11 -11.56 -5.20
CA LEU A 196 4.85 -11.10 -5.77
C LEU A 196 4.94 -10.93 -7.29
N LEU A 197 5.98 -10.25 -7.79
CA LEU A 197 6.16 -9.99 -9.21
C LEU A 197 6.57 -11.25 -9.98
N THR A 198 7.40 -12.12 -9.39
CA THR A 198 7.74 -13.42 -9.99
C THR A 198 6.50 -14.31 -10.06
N GLY A 199 5.71 -14.40 -8.98
CA GLY A 199 4.47 -15.17 -8.98
C GLY A 199 3.46 -14.67 -10.02
N MET A 200 3.31 -13.35 -10.17
CA MET A 200 2.49 -12.77 -11.24
C MET A 200 3.01 -13.13 -12.64
N ALA A 201 4.33 -13.10 -12.84
CA ALA A 201 4.94 -13.50 -14.11
C ALA A 201 4.71 -14.99 -14.42
N ASP A 202 4.85 -15.88 -13.43
CA ASP A 202 4.63 -17.31 -13.58
C ASP A 202 3.17 -17.62 -13.94
N LYS A 203 2.21 -16.91 -13.33
CA LYS A 203 0.78 -17.01 -13.66
C LYS A 203 0.49 -16.56 -15.09
N ASN A 204 1.12 -15.47 -15.54
CA ASN A 204 1.01 -15.01 -16.92
C ASN A 204 1.61 -16.02 -17.92
N ILE A 205 2.78 -16.59 -17.60
CA ILE A 205 3.40 -17.63 -18.43
C ILE A 205 2.45 -18.83 -18.54
N SER A 206 1.94 -19.31 -17.41
CA SER A 206 1.00 -20.44 -17.37
C SER A 206 -0.26 -20.17 -18.21
N TYR A 207 -0.82 -18.95 -18.16
CA TYR A 207 -1.94 -18.56 -19.01
C TYR A 207 -1.59 -18.70 -20.50
N TYR A 208 -0.48 -18.11 -20.95
CA TYR A 208 -0.09 -18.17 -22.36
C TYR A 208 0.29 -19.58 -22.81
N GLU A 209 0.84 -20.41 -21.93
CA GLU A 209 1.11 -21.83 -22.19
C GLU A 209 -0.18 -22.62 -22.37
N LYS A 210 -1.19 -22.41 -21.51
CA LYS A 210 -2.52 -23.03 -21.66
C LYS A 210 -3.16 -22.64 -23.00
N VAL A 211 -3.16 -21.35 -23.34
CA VAL A 211 -3.74 -20.85 -24.59
C VAL A 211 -2.96 -21.35 -25.82
N ARG A 212 -1.63 -21.46 -25.74
CA ARG A 212 -0.78 -21.96 -26.84
C ARG A 212 -0.83 -23.49 -26.99
N GLY A 213 -1.05 -24.25 -25.92
CA GLY A 213 -1.21 -25.70 -26.00
C GLY A 213 -2.27 -26.11 -27.02
N GLU A 214 -3.32 -25.30 -27.12
CA GLU A 214 -4.41 -25.45 -28.08
C GLU A 214 -3.99 -25.15 -29.54
N GLU A 215 -2.89 -24.42 -29.80
CA GLU A 215 -2.42 -24.21 -31.19
C GLU A 215 -2.15 -25.54 -31.91
N ALA A 216 -1.83 -26.61 -31.17
CA ALA A 216 -1.69 -27.94 -31.74
C ALA A 216 -3.03 -28.49 -32.25
N GLU A 217 -4.11 -28.33 -31.47
CA GLU A 217 -5.48 -28.68 -31.89
C GLU A 217 -5.94 -27.80 -33.05
N TRP A 218 -5.67 -26.50 -33.00
CA TRP A 218 -5.94 -25.57 -34.10
C TRP A 218 -5.20 -25.92 -35.39
N ARG A 219 -3.96 -26.42 -35.29
CA ARG A 219 -3.21 -26.89 -36.47
C ARG A 219 -3.83 -28.16 -37.05
N GLU A 220 -4.25 -29.09 -36.19
CA GLU A 220 -4.92 -30.31 -36.63
C GLU A 220 -6.25 -30.00 -37.31
N LEU A 221 -7.08 -29.13 -36.71
CA LEU A 221 -8.34 -28.64 -37.28
C LEU A 221 -8.13 -27.90 -38.61
N ARG A 222 -7.09 -27.06 -38.70
CA ARG A 222 -6.75 -26.35 -39.95
C ARG A 222 -6.30 -27.31 -41.05
N LEU A 223 -5.53 -28.34 -40.69
CA LEU A 223 -5.14 -29.40 -41.63
C LEU A 223 -6.35 -30.21 -42.08
N THR A 224 -7.30 -30.49 -41.19
CA THR A 224 -8.55 -31.15 -41.57
C THR A 224 -9.35 -30.29 -42.53
N ALA A 225 -9.56 -29.01 -42.23
CA ALA A 225 -10.28 -28.08 -43.10
C ALA A 225 -9.62 -27.88 -44.48
N GLN A 226 -8.30 -28.04 -44.60
CA GLN A 226 -7.58 -28.00 -45.89
C GLN A 226 -7.77 -29.26 -46.75
N THR A 227 -8.28 -30.34 -46.15
CA THR A 227 -8.57 -31.60 -46.87
C THR A 227 -10.01 -31.72 -47.35
N TRP A 228 -10.86 -30.74 -47.02
CA TRP A 228 -12.18 -30.50 -47.61
C TRP A 228 -12.06 -29.53 -48.79
#